data_AF-A0A523SKA7-F1
#
_entry.id   AF-A0A523SKA7-F1
#
_cell.length_a   1.000
_cell.length_b   1.000
_cell.length_c   1.000
_cell.angle_alpha   90.00
_cell.angle_beta   90.00
_cell.angle_gamma   90.00
#
_symmetry.space_group_name_H-M   'P 1'
#
loop_
_entity.id
_entity.type
_entity.pdbx_description
1 polymer ?
#
loop_
_entity_poly.entity_id
_entity_poly.type
_entity_poly.pdbx_seq_one_letter_code
_entity_poly.pdbx_strand_id
1 'polypeptide(L)' 'MAEGTILGAALKNGIYIPHLCYHPDLRPSGACRLCIVEVGDGQLVTPCRTPV' A
#
# COMPACT_ATOMS: atom_id res chain seq x y z
N MET A 1 1.19 -9.67 -8.66
CA MET A 1 1.74 -10.13 -7.36
C MET A 1 1.98 -8.93 -6.47
N ALA A 2 0.93 -8.43 -5.83
CA ALA A 2 0.99 -7.33 -4.89
C ALA A 2 1.12 -7.79 -3.43
N GLU A 3 1.23 -9.11 -3.23
CA GLU A 3 1.36 -9.73 -1.90
C GLU A 3 2.58 -9.31 -1.09
N GLY A 4 3.63 -8.77 -1.73
CA GLY A 4 4.86 -8.33 -1.08
C GLY A 4 4.88 -6.85 -0.72
N THR A 5 3.74 -6.17 -0.64
CA THR A 5 3.64 -4.74 -0.27
C THR A 5 2.84 -4.55 1.00
N ILE A 6 3.04 -3.43 1.72
CA ILE A 6 2.27 -3.12 2.92
C ILE A 6 0.77 -3.07 2.60
N LEU A 7 0.40 -2.51 1.44
CA LEU A 7 -0.99 -2.47 1.01
C LEU A 7 -1.55 -3.89 0.79
N GLY A 8 -0.80 -4.76 0.14
CA GLY A 8 -1.19 -6.16 -0.06
C GLY A 8 -1.35 -6.92 1.27
N ALA A 9 -0.41 -6.73 2.19
CA ALA A 9 -0.46 -7.32 3.53
C ALA A 9 -1.68 -6.81 4.33
N ALA A 10 -1.95 -5.51 4.30
CA ALA A 10 -3.10 -4.91 4.96
C ALA A 10 -4.42 -5.50 4.44
N LEU A 11 -4.60 -5.53 3.11
CA LEU A 11 -5.81 -6.06 2.49
C LEU A 11 -6.02 -7.56 2.79
N LYS A 12 -4.95 -8.36 2.82
CA LYS A 12 -5.02 -9.78 3.22
C LYS A 12 -5.48 -9.98 4.66
N ASN A 13 -5.17 -9.04 5.55
CA ASN A 13 -5.61 -9.04 6.94
C ASN A 13 -6.98 -8.36 7.14
N GLY A 14 -7.69 -8.03 6.05
CA GLY A 14 -9.00 -7.36 6.13
C GLY A 14 -8.92 -5.88 6.50
N ILE A 15 -7.73 -5.27 6.50
CA ILE A 15 -7.53 -3.85 6.77
C ILE A 15 -7.72 -3.08 5.46
N TYR A 16 -8.78 -2.28 5.41
CA TYR A 16 -9.04 -1.41 4.27
C TYR A 16 -8.18 -0.14 4.32
N ILE A 17 -7.38 0.07 3.28
CA ILE A 17 -6.64 1.32 3.05
C ILE A 17 -7.20 1.96 1.78
N PRO A 18 -7.62 3.24 1.81
CA PRO A 18 -8.18 3.90 0.63
C PRO A 18 -7.12 4.02 -0.48
N HIS A 19 -7.40 3.44 -1.64
CA HIS A 19 -6.50 3.43 -2.79
C HIS A 19 -7.26 3.62 -4.09
N LEU A 20 -6.72 4.47 -4.97
CA LEU A 20 -7.29 4.74 -6.30
C LEU A 20 -6.44 4.14 -7.42
N CYS A 21 -5.11 4.22 -7.29
CA CYS A 21 -4.16 3.84 -8.34
C CYS A 21 -3.58 2.43 -8.17
N TYR A 22 -4.24 1.55 -7.40
CA TYR A 22 -3.77 0.19 -7.14
C TYR A 22 -4.69 -0.83 -7.81
N HIS A 23 -4.10 -1.80 -8.49
CA HIS A 23 -4.78 -2.93 -9.11
C HIS A 23 -3.88 -4.17 -9.02
N PRO A 24 -4.40 -5.38 -8.71
CA PRO A 24 -3.59 -6.59 -8.49
C PRO A 24 -2.74 -7.02 -9.69
N ASP A 25 -3.21 -6.71 -10.91
CA ASP A 25 -2.54 -7.06 -12.17
C ASP A 25 -1.59 -5.97 -12.68
N LEU A 26 -1.58 -4.78 -12.03
CA LEU A 26 -0.74 -3.65 -12.45
C LEU A 26 0.38 -3.42 -11.44
N ARG A 27 1.47 -2.80 -11.92
CA ARG A 27 2.52 -2.32 -11.02
C ARG A 27 1.98 -1.16 -10.17
N PRO A 28 2.28 -1.13 -8.86
CA PRO A 28 1.83 -0.03 -8.02
C PRO A 28 2.44 1.31 -8.45
N SER A 29 1.58 2.26 -8.82
CA SER A 29 2.02 3.58 -9.30
C SER A 29 2.45 4.51 -8.15
N GLY A 30 1.69 4.52 -7.04
CA GLY A 30 1.87 5.46 -5.93
C GLY A 30 1.48 6.92 -6.26
N ALA A 31 0.83 7.16 -7.40
CA ALA A 31 0.46 8.50 -7.85
C ALA A 31 -0.66 9.15 -7.03
N CYS A 32 -1.64 8.36 -6.53
CA CYS A 32 -2.80 8.95 -5.86
C CYS A 32 -2.50 9.54 -4.48
N ARG A 33 -1.45 9.07 -3.79
CA ARG A 33 -1.06 9.49 -2.42
C ARG A 33 -2.19 9.49 -1.36
N LEU A 34 -3.33 8.86 -1.64
CA LEU A 34 -4.46 8.73 -0.71
C LEU A 34 -4.22 7.70 0.39
N CYS A 35 -3.31 6.75 0.15
CA CYS A 35 -3.06 5.61 1.02
C CYS A 35 -1.92 5.84 2.02
N ILE A 36 -1.48 7.07 2.30
CA ILE A 36 -0.30 7.31 3.15
C ILE A 36 -0.54 6.71 4.54
N VAL A 37 0.44 5.95 5.02
CA VAL A 37 0.45 5.34 6.36
C VAL A 37 1.77 5.63 7.06
N GLU A 38 1.74 5.59 8.39
CA GLU A 38 2.91 5.70 9.25
C GLU A 38 3.47 4.31 9.56
N VAL A 39 4.79 4.17 9.50
CA VAL A 39 5.53 2.93 9.84
C VAL A 39 6.71 3.23 10.75
N GLY A 40 6.92 2.35 11.74
CA GLY A 40 8.04 2.45 12.69
C GLY A 40 8.02 3.76 13.46
N ASP A 41 9.16 4.47 13.46
CA ASP A 41 9.41 5.70 14.23
C ASP A 41 8.78 6.97 13.60
N GLY A 42 7.61 6.86 12.97
CA GLY A 42 6.91 8.01 12.38
C GLY A 42 7.16 8.25 10.90
N GLN A 43 7.72 7.28 10.17
CA GLN A 43 7.98 7.44 8.74
C GLN A 43 6.67 7.31 7.94
N LEU A 44 6.32 8.37 7.21
CA LEU A 44 5.16 8.37 6.31
C LEU A 44 5.54 7.78 4.96
N VAL A 45 4.87 6.69 4.57
CA VAL A 45 5.15 5.97 3.32
C VAL A 45 3.88 5.68 2.52
N THR A 46 4.05 5.40 1.24
CA THR A 46 2.98 4.89 0.38
C THR A 46 2.97 3.36 0.40
N PRO A 47 1.98 2.70 1.04
CA PRO A 47 1.99 1.27 1.32
C PRO A 47 1.88 0.42 0.04
N CYS A 48 1.38 1.00 -1.05
CA CYS A 48 1.32 0.34 -2.35
C CYS A 48 2.70 0.12 -2.98
N ARG A 49 3.72 0.91 -2.64
CA ARG A 49 5.09 0.79 -3.19
C ARG A 49 6.11 0.27 -2.20
N THR A 50 5.79 0.32 -0.91
CA THR A 50 6.69 -0.13 0.14
C THR A 50 6.56 -1.65 0.31
N PRO A 51 7.66 -2.41 0.17
CA PRO A 51 7.64 -3.84 0.42
C PRO A 51 7.48 -4.17 1.91
N VAL A 52 6.91 -5.34 2.21
CA VAL A 52 6.88 -5.95 3.56
C VAL A 52 7.94 -7.02 3.72
#